data_AF-A0A3B9GQS8-F1
#
_entry.id   AF-A0A3B9GQS8-F1
#
_cell.length_a   1.000
_cell.length_b   1.000
_cell.length_c   1.000
_cell.angle_alpha   90.00
_cell.angle_beta   90.00
_cell.angle_gamma   90.00
#
_symmetry.space_group_name_H-M   'P 1'
#
loop_
_entity.id
_entity.type
_entity.pdbx_description
1 polymer ?
#
loop_
_entity_poly.entity_id
_entity_poly.type
_entity_poly.pdbx_seq_one_letter_code
_entity_poly.pdbx_strand_id
1 'polypeptide(L)'
;MQNKMKTEKESNINEGLHAIDEYDKIILPKTYLMRWNPAISSFKEEDYEKCVDKMEEGIFCLNWSIYEWQEARRGDIFYMLRTGDDKAGIVFRGFFISDPYIGGDWAGTTKRRCYVDMVCHNVVKPDEKPVESLEKLKKAVPKYNWEKGHSGELLSDDIAEKLYGLMKDK
;
A
#
# COMPACT_ATOMS: atom_id res chain seq x y z
N MET A 1 18.60 55.49 7.58
CA MET A 1 19.07 54.12 7.24
C MET A 1 18.34 53.02 8.00
N GLN A 2 17.87 53.24 9.25
CA GLN A 2 17.21 52.20 10.07
C GLN A 2 15.81 51.75 9.59
N ASN A 3 15.02 52.61 8.92
CA ASN A 3 13.67 52.22 8.47
C ASN A 3 13.66 51.32 7.23
N LYS A 4 14.72 51.32 6.40
CA LYS A 4 14.76 50.51 5.17
C LYS A 4 15.15 49.05 5.46
N MET A 5 16.01 48.83 6.46
CA MET A 5 16.41 47.49 6.91
C MET A 5 15.31 46.75 7.67
N LYS A 6 14.32 47.47 8.24
CA LYS A 6 13.23 46.84 8.98
C LYS A 6 12.19 46.23 8.03
N THR A 7 11.86 46.95 6.96
CA THR A 7 10.93 46.50 5.90
C THR A 7 11.50 45.36 5.04
N GLU A 8 12.79 45.41 4.69
CA GLU A 8 13.44 44.30 3.95
C GLU A 8 13.57 43.02 4.79
N LYS A 9 13.69 43.15 6.11
CA LYS A 9 13.77 41.99 7.01
C LYS A 9 12.39 41.37 7.24
N GLU A 10 11.34 42.18 7.34
CA GLU A 10 9.94 41.71 7.48
C GLU A 10 9.42 41.08 6.17
N SER A 11 9.79 41.60 5.00
CA SER A 11 9.44 40.99 3.70
C SER A 11 10.09 39.62 3.51
N ASN A 12 11.37 39.48 3.86
CA ASN A 12 12.10 38.22 3.74
C ASN A 12 11.60 37.14 4.71
N ILE A 13 11.05 37.54 5.87
CA ILE A 13 10.43 36.60 6.82
C ILE A 13 9.08 36.11 6.28
N ASN A 14 8.26 36.98 5.67
CA ASN A 14 6.99 36.56 5.07
C ASN A 14 7.18 35.71 3.80
N GLU A 15 8.17 36.00 2.96
CA GLU A 15 8.51 35.13 1.82
C GLU A 15 9.04 33.76 2.28
N GLY A 16 9.83 33.74 3.36
CA GLY A 16 10.29 32.49 3.99
C GLY A 16 9.16 31.68 4.65
N LEU A 17 8.16 32.33 5.24
CA LEU A 17 6.98 31.65 5.82
C LEU A 17 6.04 31.08 4.74
N HIS A 18 5.92 31.73 3.58
CA HIS A 18 5.15 31.17 2.46
C HIS A 18 5.85 29.97 1.78
N ALA A 19 7.18 29.91 1.81
CA ALA A 19 7.95 28.79 1.24
C ALA A 19 7.94 27.52 2.11
N ILE A 20 7.72 27.63 3.42
CA ILE A 20 7.63 26.47 4.34
C ILE A 20 6.24 25.82 4.35
N ASP A 21 5.17 26.52 3.93
CA ASP A 21 3.83 25.93 3.83
C ASP A 21 3.68 24.94 2.66
N GLU A 22 4.58 24.98 1.65
CA GLU A 22 4.55 24.07 0.50
C GLU A 22 5.43 22.81 0.68
N TYR A 23 6.45 22.86 1.55
CA TYR A 23 7.44 21.79 1.70
C TYR A 23 7.28 20.92 2.97
N ASP A 24 6.47 21.34 3.94
CA ASP A 24 6.21 20.58 5.17
C ASP A 24 4.75 20.10 5.31
N LYS A 25 4.08 19.82 4.18
CA LYS A 25 3.01 18.82 4.27
C LYS A 25 3.68 17.50 4.61
N ILE A 26 3.60 17.12 5.87
CA ILE A 26 3.77 15.72 6.28
C ILE A 26 2.73 14.93 5.48
N ILE A 27 3.15 14.40 4.33
CA ILE A 27 2.33 13.49 3.55
C ILE A 27 2.33 12.20 4.36
N LEU A 28 1.29 12.05 5.19
CA LEU A 28 1.06 10.80 5.90
C LEU A 28 0.91 9.69 4.85
N PRO A 29 1.55 8.53 5.05
CA PRO A 29 1.40 7.40 4.16
C PRO A 29 -0.08 7.06 3.96
N LYS A 30 -0.50 6.96 2.71
CA LYS A 30 -1.81 6.44 2.35
C LYS A 30 -1.82 4.91 2.53
N THR A 31 -3.00 4.34 2.69
CA THR A 31 -3.16 2.89 2.84
C THR A 31 -3.88 2.30 1.65
N TYR A 32 -3.28 1.28 1.05
CA TYR A 32 -3.82 0.53 -0.07
C TYR A 32 -4.25 -0.88 0.34
N LEU A 33 -5.36 -1.34 -0.20
CA LEU A 33 -5.73 -2.76 -0.20
C LEU A 33 -5.36 -3.38 -1.54
N MET A 34 -4.38 -4.29 -1.50
CA MET A 34 -3.92 -5.04 -2.65
C MET A 34 -4.62 -6.39 -2.65
N ARG A 35 -4.89 -6.95 -3.83
CA ARG A 35 -5.66 -8.20 -3.96
C ARG A 35 -4.88 -9.26 -4.72
N TRP A 36 -4.87 -10.46 -4.15
CA TRP A 36 -4.26 -11.64 -4.73
C TRP A 36 -5.27 -12.77 -4.79
N ASN A 37 -5.40 -13.38 -5.97
CA ASN A 37 -6.14 -14.63 -6.15
C ASN A 37 -5.22 -15.62 -6.88
N PRO A 38 -4.67 -16.63 -6.19
CA PRO A 38 -3.70 -17.57 -6.78
C PRO A 38 -4.21 -18.25 -8.06
N ALA A 39 -5.52 -18.46 -8.18
CA ALA A 39 -6.11 -19.13 -9.34
C ALA A 39 -6.01 -18.29 -10.63
N ILE A 40 -6.07 -16.95 -10.54
CA ILE A 40 -6.13 -16.06 -11.72
C ILE A 40 -4.97 -15.07 -11.84
N SER A 41 -4.27 -14.77 -10.74
CA SER A 41 -3.08 -13.90 -10.74
C SER A 41 -1.90 -14.59 -11.42
N SER A 42 -0.94 -13.82 -11.95
CA SER A 42 0.32 -14.36 -12.45
C SER A 42 1.21 -14.91 -11.35
N PHE A 43 1.17 -14.30 -10.16
CA PHE A 43 1.84 -14.78 -8.96
C PHE A 43 1.03 -15.93 -8.34
N LYS A 44 1.61 -17.13 -8.37
CA LYS A 44 0.94 -18.38 -7.96
C LYS A 44 1.27 -18.75 -6.51
N GLU A 45 0.55 -19.74 -5.98
CA GLU A 45 0.81 -20.28 -4.63
C GLU A 45 2.26 -20.76 -4.52
N GLU A 46 2.78 -21.44 -5.56
CA GLU A 46 4.15 -21.95 -5.58
C GLU A 46 5.20 -20.83 -5.63
N ASP A 47 4.85 -19.65 -6.16
CA ASP A 47 5.72 -18.48 -6.13
C ASP A 47 5.75 -17.86 -4.73
N TYR A 48 4.58 -17.81 -4.08
CA TYR A 48 4.47 -17.39 -2.69
C TYR A 48 5.27 -18.30 -1.75
N GLU A 49 5.14 -19.61 -1.88
CA GLU A 49 5.93 -20.60 -1.15
C GLU A 49 7.43 -20.35 -1.32
N LYS A 50 7.91 -20.19 -2.56
CA LYS A 50 9.34 -19.89 -2.82
C LYS A 50 9.79 -18.56 -2.22
N CYS A 51 8.92 -17.55 -2.20
CA CYS A 51 9.22 -16.26 -1.57
C CYS A 51 9.36 -16.42 -0.06
N VAL A 52 8.43 -17.15 0.59
CA VAL A 52 8.47 -17.42 2.03
C VAL A 52 9.68 -18.28 2.40
N ASP A 53 10.03 -19.28 1.61
CA ASP A 53 11.19 -20.15 1.88
C ASP A 53 12.53 -19.43 1.77
N LYS A 54 12.60 -18.41 0.91
CA LYS A 54 13.82 -17.62 0.65
C LYS A 54 13.88 -16.31 1.42
N MET A 55 12.86 -16.01 2.23
CA MET A 55 12.81 -14.74 2.95
C MET A 55 13.93 -14.69 4.00
N GLU A 56 14.71 -13.61 3.97
CA GLU A 56 15.67 -13.30 5.01
C GLU A 56 15.04 -12.25 5.92
N GLU A 57 15.24 -12.36 7.23
CA GLU A 57 14.70 -11.41 8.23
C GLU A 57 13.15 -11.24 8.18
N GLY A 58 12.43 -12.21 7.62
CA GLY A 58 10.97 -12.18 7.52
C GLY A 58 10.43 -11.23 6.46
N ILE A 59 11.26 -10.84 5.49
CA ILE A 59 10.88 -9.94 4.39
C ILE A 59 11.17 -10.53 3.01
N PHE A 60 10.37 -10.14 2.02
CA PHE A 60 10.64 -10.40 0.60
C PHE A 60 10.13 -9.24 -0.26
N CYS A 61 10.64 -9.14 -1.50
CA CYS A 61 10.25 -8.08 -2.44
C CYS A 61 9.47 -8.65 -3.62
N LEU A 62 8.51 -7.88 -4.11
CA LEU A 62 7.75 -8.18 -5.32
C LEU A 62 7.34 -6.87 -6.01
N ASN A 63 6.86 -6.96 -7.25
CA ASN A 63 6.07 -5.90 -7.85
C ASN A 63 4.62 -6.35 -8.00
N TRP A 64 3.70 -5.40 -8.00
CA TRP A 64 2.28 -5.70 -8.18
C TRP A 64 1.60 -4.63 -9.02
N SER A 65 0.65 -5.05 -9.85
CA SER A 65 -0.16 -4.10 -10.60
C SER A 65 -1.10 -3.35 -9.66
N ILE A 66 -1.12 -2.03 -9.76
CA ILE A 66 -1.96 -1.15 -8.94
C ILE A 66 -2.99 -0.44 -9.84
N TYR A 67 -4.27 -0.47 -9.42
CA TYR A 67 -5.35 0.13 -10.21
C TYR A 67 -5.51 1.62 -9.92
N GLU A 68 -5.57 1.99 -8.63
CA GLU A 68 -5.70 3.39 -8.18
C GLU A 68 -4.33 4.03 -7.90
N TRP A 69 -3.48 4.05 -8.93
CA TRP A 69 -2.08 4.42 -8.82
C TRP A 69 -1.82 5.93 -8.75
N GLN A 70 -2.76 6.77 -9.18
CA GLN A 70 -2.54 8.22 -9.39
C GLN A 70 -2.08 8.92 -8.10
N GLU A 71 -2.62 8.45 -6.98
CA GLU A 71 -2.38 8.99 -5.64
C GLU A 71 -1.31 8.23 -4.86
N ALA A 72 -0.84 7.10 -5.39
CA ALA A 72 0.14 6.22 -4.76
C ALA A 72 1.54 6.81 -4.87
N ARG A 73 2.31 6.70 -3.81
CA ARG A 73 3.70 7.16 -3.73
C ARG A 73 4.56 6.13 -3.01
N ARG A 74 5.87 6.21 -3.24
CA ARG A 74 6.84 5.52 -2.39
C ARG A 74 6.57 5.85 -0.92
N GLY A 75 6.56 4.83 -0.06
CA GLY A 75 6.32 4.96 1.37
C GLY A 75 4.87 4.69 1.80
N ASP A 76 3.92 4.64 0.86
CA ASP A 76 2.54 4.24 1.18
C ASP A 76 2.47 2.81 1.70
N ILE A 77 1.52 2.56 2.60
CA ILE A 77 1.32 1.27 3.26
C ILE A 77 0.37 0.43 2.42
N PHE A 78 0.58 -0.88 2.40
CA PHE A 78 -0.38 -1.80 1.81
C PHE A 78 -0.69 -3.00 2.71
N TYR A 79 -1.88 -3.55 2.52
CA TYR A 79 -2.28 -4.86 3.01
C TYR A 79 -2.62 -5.77 1.84
N MET A 80 -2.09 -6.99 1.80
CA MET A 80 -2.43 -7.96 0.76
C MET A 80 -3.56 -8.88 1.21
N LEU A 81 -4.71 -8.73 0.56
CA LEU A 81 -5.88 -9.60 0.74
C LEU A 81 -5.84 -10.77 -0.26
N ARG A 82 -5.66 -11.98 0.26
CA ARG A 82 -5.93 -13.22 -0.48
C ARG A 82 -7.44 -13.39 -0.67
N THR A 83 -7.84 -13.76 -1.88
CA THR A 83 -9.24 -13.95 -2.29
C THR A 83 -9.39 -15.17 -3.20
N GLY A 84 -10.62 -15.66 -3.34
CA GLY A 84 -10.97 -16.70 -4.32
C GLY A 84 -10.89 -18.14 -3.81
N ASP A 85 -10.54 -18.35 -2.53
CA ASP A 85 -10.49 -19.66 -1.89
C ASP A 85 -10.86 -19.58 -0.39
N ASP A 86 -10.74 -20.71 0.31
CA ASP A 86 -11.06 -20.89 1.73
C ASP A 86 -10.00 -20.29 2.68
N LYS A 87 -8.85 -19.86 2.16
CA LYS A 87 -7.78 -19.17 2.91
C LYS A 87 -7.88 -17.65 2.81
N ALA A 88 -9.02 -17.11 2.35
CA ALA A 88 -9.22 -15.68 2.15
C ALA A 88 -9.02 -14.84 3.43
N GLY A 89 -8.24 -13.77 3.31
CA GLY A 89 -7.83 -12.92 4.42
C GLY A 89 -6.54 -12.15 4.14
N ILE A 90 -6.09 -11.32 5.08
CA ILE A 90 -4.81 -10.63 4.96
C ILE A 90 -3.66 -11.62 5.18
N VAL A 91 -2.78 -11.77 4.20
CA VAL A 91 -1.68 -12.76 4.21
C VAL A 91 -0.31 -12.12 4.47
N PHE A 92 -0.15 -10.85 4.13
CA PHE A 92 1.02 -10.04 4.47
C PHE A 92 0.70 -8.55 4.32
N ARG A 93 1.57 -7.69 4.84
CA ARG A 93 1.49 -6.23 4.65
C ARG A 93 2.86 -5.68 4.27
N GLY A 94 2.93 -4.38 4.03
CA GLY A 94 4.22 -3.77 3.73
C GLY A 94 4.09 -2.31 3.34
N PHE A 95 5.10 -1.83 2.62
CA PHE A 95 5.09 -0.50 2.04
C PHE A 95 5.65 -0.49 0.62
N PHE A 96 5.24 0.50 -0.17
CA PHE A 96 5.77 0.73 -1.51
C PHE A 96 7.19 1.29 -1.43
N ILE A 97 8.10 0.72 -2.21
CA ILE A 97 9.50 1.16 -2.29
C ILE A 97 9.82 1.91 -3.59
N SER A 98 8.83 2.03 -4.48
CA SER A 98 8.88 2.86 -5.69
C SER A 98 7.65 3.77 -5.77
N ASP A 99 7.75 4.84 -6.56
CA ASP A 99 6.57 5.46 -7.14
C ASP A 99 5.97 4.54 -8.22
N PRO A 100 4.69 4.71 -8.60
CA PRO A 100 4.07 3.91 -9.63
C PRO A 100 4.73 4.10 -11.00
N TYR A 101 4.96 3.00 -11.71
CA TYR A 101 5.58 3.01 -13.03
C TYR A 101 4.81 2.13 -14.02
N ILE A 102 4.93 2.46 -15.32
CA ILE A 102 4.19 1.75 -16.36
C ILE A 102 5.01 0.54 -16.85
N GLY A 103 4.42 -0.65 -16.76
CA GLY A 103 4.96 -1.91 -17.29
C GLY A 103 4.07 -2.53 -18.37
N GLY A 104 4.55 -3.64 -18.95
CA GLY A 104 3.74 -4.49 -19.83
C GLY A 104 2.64 -5.23 -19.06
N ASP A 105 1.60 -5.71 -19.75
CA ASP A 105 0.57 -6.53 -19.13
C ASP A 105 1.12 -7.92 -18.76
N TRP A 106 0.91 -8.35 -17.51
CA TRP A 106 1.23 -9.71 -17.08
C TRP A 106 0.46 -10.77 -17.87
N ALA A 107 -0.70 -10.41 -18.44
CA ALA A 107 -1.50 -11.29 -19.28
C ALA A 107 -1.01 -11.36 -20.75
N GLY A 108 0.15 -10.78 -21.07
CA GLY A 108 0.76 -10.86 -22.40
C GLY A 108 0.04 -10.07 -23.49
N THR A 109 -0.81 -9.10 -23.10
CA THR A 109 -1.50 -8.22 -24.06
C THR A 109 -0.66 -6.97 -24.37
N THR A 110 -1.05 -6.21 -25.39
CA THR A 110 -0.44 -4.90 -25.70
C THR A 110 -0.84 -3.80 -24.70
N LYS A 111 -1.69 -4.11 -23.72
CA LYS A 111 -2.11 -3.14 -22.71
C LYS A 111 -0.94 -2.82 -21.79
N ARG A 112 -0.90 -1.57 -21.35
CA ARG A 112 0.03 -1.09 -20.34
C ARG A 112 -0.68 -1.12 -19.00
N ARG A 113 0.03 -1.51 -17.93
CA ARG A 113 -0.45 -1.46 -16.55
C ARG A 113 0.49 -0.66 -15.70
N CYS A 114 -0.05 -0.10 -14.62
CA CYS A 114 0.75 0.55 -13.60
C CYS A 114 1.16 -0.48 -12.54
N TYR A 115 2.41 -0.40 -12.10
CA TYR A 115 3.02 -1.28 -11.11
C TYR A 115 3.69 -0.44 -10.02
N VAL A 116 3.84 -1.05 -8.85
CA VAL A 116 4.67 -0.56 -7.75
C VAL A 116 5.58 -1.68 -7.28
N ASP A 117 6.81 -1.34 -6.90
CA ASP A 117 7.69 -2.25 -6.17
C ASP A 117 7.36 -2.19 -4.69
N MET A 118 7.39 -3.34 -4.03
CA MET A 118 6.85 -3.53 -2.69
C MET A 118 7.83 -4.35 -1.86
N VAL A 119 8.06 -3.92 -0.62
CA VAL A 119 8.65 -4.79 0.41
C VAL A 119 7.52 -5.37 1.25
N CYS A 120 7.53 -6.68 1.39
CA CYS A 120 6.51 -7.45 2.09
C CYS A 120 7.08 -7.92 3.43
N HIS A 121 6.30 -7.73 4.50
CA HIS A 121 6.64 -8.14 5.86
C HIS A 121 5.37 -8.55 6.63
N ASN A 122 5.54 -9.09 7.84
CA ASN A 122 4.46 -9.76 8.58
C ASN A 122 3.77 -10.84 7.73
N VAL A 123 4.59 -11.73 7.17
CA VAL A 123 4.21 -12.72 6.17
C VAL A 123 3.73 -13.99 6.84
N VAL A 124 2.56 -14.48 6.45
CA VAL A 124 1.97 -15.75 6.94
C VAL A 124 2.52 -16.91 6.13
N LYS A 125 2.83 -18.04 6.77
CA LYS A 125 3.26 -19.22 5.99
C LYS A 125 2.11 -19.76 5.13
N PRO A 126 2.39 -20.35 3.95
CA PRO A 126 1.36 -20.81 3.01
C PRO A 126 0.31 -21.78 3.59
N ASP A 127 0.68 -22.56 4.61
CA ASP A 127 -0.16 -23.55 5.31
C ASP A 127 -0.82 -23.00 6.60
N GLU A 128 -0.50 -21.77 6.98
CA GLU A 128 -1.03 -21.11 8.17
C GLU A 128 -2.30 -20.30 7.85
N LYS A 129 -3.04 -19.94 8.91
CA LYS A 129 -4.23 -19.08 8.79
C LYS A 129 -3.80 -17.64 8.47
N PRO A 130 -4.57 -16.89 7.67
CA PRO A 130 -4.28 -15.48 7.41
C PRO A 130 -4.19 -14.67 8.71
N VAL A 131 -3.38 -13.61 8.71
CA VAL A 131 -3.21 -12.68 9.83
C VAL A 131 -4.58 -12.22 10.32
N GLU A 132 -5.46 -11.89 9.38
CA GLU A 132 -6.87 -11.67 9.64
C GLU A 132 -7.75 -12.33 8.58
N SER A 133 -8.73 -13.14 9.01
CA SER A 133 -9.62 -13.83 8.10
C SER A 133 -10.62 -12.87 7.46
N LEU A 134 -11.06 -13.19 6.23
CA LEU A 134 -12.08 -12.41 5.54
C LEU A 134 -13.36 -12.23 6.38
N GLU A 135 -13.77 -13.26 7.13
CA GLU A 135 -14.93 -13.18 8.03
C GLU A 135 -14.76 -12.13 9.12
N LYS A 136 -13.58 -12.06 9.75
CA LYS A 136 -13.29 -11.08 10.79
C LYS A 136 -13.16 -9.66 10.22
N LEU A 137 -12.57 -9.51 9.03
CA LEU A 137 -12.54 -8.23 8.30
C LEU A 137 -13.96 -7.72 8.00
N LYS A 138 -14.83 -8.58 7.46
CA LYS A 138 -16.25 -8.26 7.22
C LYS A 138 -16.99 -7.88 8.49
N LYS A 139 -16.73 -8.56 9.61
CA LYS A 139 -17.34 -8.22 10.90
C LYS A 139 -16.88 -6.87 11.43
N ALA A 140 -15.59 -6.54 11.27
CA ALA A 140 -15.01 -5.31 11.79
C ALA A 140 -15.35 -4.07 10.93
N VAL A 141 -15.43 -4.25 9.61
CA VAL A 141 -15.80 -3.17 8.66
C VAL A 141 -16.91 -3.65 7.72
N PRO A 142 -18.16 -3.77 8.22
CA PRO A 142 -19.26 -4.41 7.49
C PRO A 142 -19.77 -3.64 6.27
N LYS A 143 -19.50 -2.33 6.21
CA LYS A 143 -19.89 -1.49 5.07
C LYS A 143 -18.92 -1.57 3.89
N TYR A 144 -17.72 -2.10 4.11
CA TYR A 144 -16.73 -2.22 3.06
C TYR A 144 -16.93 -3.53 2.29
N ASN A 145 -16.88 -3.46 0.97
CA ASN A 145 -17.06 -4.63 0.12
C ASN A 145 -15.73 -5.37 -0.10
N TRP A 146 -15.37 -6.23 0.85
CA TRP A 146 -14.11 -6.97 0.82
C TRP A 146 -13.96 -7.93 -0.36
N GLU A 147 -15.04 -8.35 -1.01
CA GLU A 147 -15.03 -9.37 -2.08
C GLU A 147 -15.02 -8.78 -3.49
N LYS A 148 -15.23 -7.47 -3.62
CA LYS A 148 -15.17 -6.76 -4.91
C LYS A 148 -14.05 -5.74 -4.87
N GLY A 149 -13.42 -5.52 -6.02
CA GLY A 149 -12.40 -4.49 -6.20
C GLY A 149 -11.42 -4.84 -7.29
N HIS A 150 -10.33 -4.07 -7.35
CA HIS A 150 -9.26 -4.22 -8.34
C HIS A 150 -7.94 -4.59 -7.65
N SER A 151 -6.86 -4.73 -8.43
CA SER A 151 -5.57 -5.25 -7.95
C SER A 151 -4.88 -4.37 -6.90
N GLY A 152 -5.25 -3.09 -6.80
CA GLY A 152 -4.83 -2.16 -5.76
C GLY A 152 -5.78 -0.96 -5.68
N GLU A 153 -6.36 -0.76 -4.49
CA GLU A 153 -7.42 0.21 -4.20
C GLU A 153 -6.98 1.09 -3.02
N LEU A 154 -7.15 2.41 -3.15
CA LEU A 154 -6.88 3.35 -2.07
C LEU A 154 -8.02 3.28 -1.05
N LEU A 155 -7.69 3.00 0.20
CA LEU A 155 -8.67 3.01 1.28
C LEU A 155 -8.93 4.44 1.74
N SER A 156 -10.19 4.73 2.09
CA SER A 156 -10.52 5.94 2.85
C SER A 156 -9.87 5.88 4.24
N ASP A 157 -9.56 7.04 4.80
CA ASP A 157 -8.91 7.16 6.10
C ASP A 157 -9.64 6.39 7.21
N ASP A 158 -10.98 6.40 7.20
CA ASP A 158 -11.80 5.69 8.20
C ASP A 158 -11.70 4.16 8.11
N ILE A 159 -11.45 3.62 6.91
CA ILE A 159 -11.26 2.18 6.70
C ILE A 159 -9.81 1.83 7.02
N ALA A 160 -8.87 2.65 6.58
CA ALA A 160 -7.45 2.49 6.86
C ALA A 160 -7.19 2.47 8.38
N GLU A 161 -7.80 3.38 9.14
CA GLU A 161 -7.67 3.44 10.59
C GLU A 161 -8.22 2.19 11.29
N LYS A 162 -9.40 1.71 10.88
CA LYS A 162 -9.99 0.46 11.41
C LYS A 162 -9.10 -0.75 11.10
N LEU A 163 -8.59 -0.84 9.87
CA LEU A 163 -7.71 -1.92 9.46
C LEU A 163 -6.40 -1.87 10.24
N TYR A 164 -5.80 -0.70 10.42
CA TYR A 164 -4.64 -0.52 11.28
C TYR A 164 -4.93 -0.98 12.71
N GLY A 165 -6.06 -0.57 13.30
CA GLY A 165 -6.47 -1.00 14.64
C GLY A 165 -6.61 -2.52 14.81
N LEU A 166 -7.05 -3.22 13.77
CA LEU A 166 -7.14 -4.69 13.74
C LEU A 166 -5.76 -5.37 13.61
N MET A 167 -4.82 -4.69 12.97
CA MET A 167 -3.54 -5.27 12.52
C MET A 167 -2.32 -4.81 13.32
N LYS A 168 -2.47 -3.81 14.19
CA LYS A 168 -1.34 -3.20 14.94
C LYS A 168 -0.69 -4.14 15.95
N ASP A 169 -1.46 -5.07 16.52
CA ASP A 169 -1.02 -6.00 17.57
C ASP A 169 -0.68 -7.39 17.00
N LYS A 170 -0.52 -7.48 15.68
CA LYS A 170 -0.27 -8.70 14.92
C LYS A 170 1.01 -8.61 14.10
#